data_AF-A0A7W5G3K2-F1
#
_entry.id   AF-A0A7W5G3K2-F1
#
_cell.length_a   1.000
_cell.length_b   1.000
_cell.length_c   1.000
_cell.angle_alpha   90.00
_cell.angle_beta   90.00
_cell.angle_gamma   90.00
#
_symmetry.space_group_name_H-M   'P 1'
#
loop_
_entity.id
_entity.type
_entity.pdbx_description
1 polymer ?
#
loop_
_entity_poly.entity_id
_entity_poly.type
_entity_poly.pdbx_seq_one_letter_code
_entity_poly.pdbx_strand_id
1 'polypeptide(L)'
;MLAHPFRQAVLDGVLDPRRTIQIGIRGNSEYLWEFSYASGMTVIHAEEIGDLGIRGAIAKAREIVGSGPTYVSFDVDSLDPAFAPGTGTPEVGGLTSARHLEFCADLQV
;
A
#
# COMPACT_ATOMS: atom_id res chain seq x y z
N MET A 1 18.06 -6.55 -2.38
CA MET A 1 17.36 -6.38 -3.67
C MET A 1 15.94 -6.91 -3.44
N LEU A 2 15.01 -6.05 -3.00
CA LEU A 2 13.61 -6.47 -2.91
C LEU A 2 13.12 -6.69 -4.34
N ALA A 3 12.61 -7.89 -4.61
CA ALA A 3 11.97 -8.19 -5.89
C ALA A 3 10.79 -7.24 -6.09
N HIS A 4 10.40 -6.96 -7.33
CA HIS A 4 9.17 -6.22 -7.64
C HIS A 4 8.02 -7.22 -7.93
N PRO A 5 7.46 -7.93 -6.93
CA PRO A 5 6.53 -9.02 -7.17
C PRO A 5 5.25 -8.54 -7.86
N PHE A 6 4.73 -7.37 -7.48
CA PHE A 6 3.51 -6.83 -8.09
C PHE A 6 3.73 -6.38 -9.54
N ARG A 7 4.92 -5.89 -9.90
CA ARG A 7 5.28 -5.63 -11.30
C ARG A 7 5.24 -6.93 -12.09
N GLN A 8 5.90 -7.98 -11.59
CA GLN A 8 5.94 -9.26 -12.27
C GLN A 8 4.53 -9.87 -12.40
N ALA A 9 3.70 -9.79 -11.35
CA ALA A 9 2.33 -10.27 -11.37
C ALA A 9 1.45 -9.57 -12.42
N VAL A 10 1.64 -8.26 -12.62
CA VAL A 10 0.96 -7.53 -13.71
C VAL A 10 1.46 -7.99 -15.08
N LEU A 11 2.79 -8.12 -15.26
CA LEU A 11 3.38 -8.55 -16.52
C LEU A 11 2.98 -9.99 -16.90
N ASP A 12 2.84 -10.87 -15.91
CA ASP A 12 2.40 -12.25 -16.06
C ASP A 12 0.86 -12.37 -16.24
N GLY A 13 0.13 -11.25 -16.14
CA GLY A 13 -1.32 -11.18 -16.34
C GLY A 13 -2.15 -11.79 -15.20
N VAL A 14 -1.55 -12.00 -14.02
CA VAL A 14 -2.23 -12.60 -12.85
C VAL A 14 -2.73 -11.55 -11.85
N LEU A 15 -2.46 -10.27 -12.09
CA LEU A 15 -2.92 -9.13 -11.29
C LEU A 15 -3.48 -8.03 -12.19
N ASP A 16 -4.71 -7.57 -11.94
CA ASP A 16 -5.29 -6.41 -12.64
C ASP A 16 -4.77 -5.12 -11.96
N PRO A 17 -3.90 -4.32 -12.63
CA PRO A 17 -3.34 -3.13 -12.02
C PRO A 17 -4.41 -2.08 -11.71
N ARG A 18 -5.51 -2.01 -12.47
CA ARG A 18 -6.57 -1.01 -12.25
C ARG A 18 -7.43 -1.30 -11.02
N ARG A 19 -7.36 -2.53 -10.50
CA ARG A 19 -7.98 -2.96 -9.24
C ARG A 19 -6.94 -3.13 -8.13
N THR A 20 -5.78 -2.51 -8.28
CA THR A 20 -4.67 -2.57 -7.31
C THR A 20 -4.44 -1.19 -6.71
N ILE A 21 -4.36 -1.15 -5.38
CA ILE A 21 -4.05 0.06 -4.61
C ILE A 21 -2.90 -0.23 -3.64
N GLN A 22 -1.92 0.68 -3.58
CA GLN A 22 -0.79 0.65 -2.65
C GLN A 22 -0.95 1.81 -1.67
N ILE A 23 -0.82 1.56 -0.37
CA ILE A 23 -1.12 2.55 0.67
C ILE A 23 0.09 2.66 1.61
N GLY A 24 0.57 3.88 1.84
CA GLY A 24 1.69 4.15 2.74
C GLY A 24 3.06 4.18 2.05
N ILE A 25 3.10 4.32 0.72
CA ILE A 25 4.35 4.49 -0.03
C ILE A 25 5.03 5.79 0.41
N ARG A 26 6.34 5.72 0.68
CA ARG A 26 7.16 6.85 1.14
C ARG A 26 8.65 6.59 0.87
N GLY A 27 9.47 7.57 1.23
CA GLY A 27 10.93 7.53 1.06
C GLY A 27 11.37 8.16 -0.26
N ASN A 28 12.67 8.21 -0.50
CA ASN A 28 13.26 8.92 -1.65
C ASN A 28 13.54 7.98 -2.84
N SER A 29 12.56 7.16 -3.22
CA SER A 29 12.74 6.11 -4.23
C SER A 29 11.72 6.18 -5.36
N GLU A 30 11.48 7.38 -5.91
CA GLU A 30 10.45 7.64 -6.92
C GLU A 30 10.44 6.69 -8.12
N TYR A 31 11.63 6.33 -8.60
CA TYR A 31 11.81 5.40 -9.70
C TYR A 31 11.23 3.99 -9.42
N LEU A 32 11.03 3.60 -8.15
CA LEU A 32 10.47 2.29 -7.79
C LEU A 32 8.98 2.17 -8.08
N TRP A 33 8.23 3.29 -8.09
CA TRP A 33 6.77 3.29 -8.26
C TRP A 33 6.30 3.89 -9.59
N GLU A 34 7.19 4.31 -10.48
CA GLU A 34 6.84 4.71 -11.86
C GLU A 34 5.99 3.66 -12.57
N PHE A 35 6.33 2.37 -12.39
CA PHE A 35 5.57 1.27 -12.98
C PHE A 35 4.14 1.20 -12.43
N SER A 36 3.93 1.49 -11.14
CA SER A 36 2.60 1.49 -10.54
C SER A 36 1.69 2.48 -11.28
N TYR A 37 2.17 3.71 -11.50
CA TYR A 37 1.43 4.71 -12.27
C TYR A 37 1.25 4.31 -13.73
N ALA A 38 2.32 3.88 -14.40
CA ALA A 38 2.29 3.53 -15.81
C ALA A 38 1.37 2.34 -16.12
N SER A 39 1.22 1.40 -15.17
CA SER A 39 0.32 0.24 -15.31
C SER A 39 -1.12 0.55 -14.90
N GLY A 40 -1.38 1.67 -14.24
CA GLY A 40 -2.71 2.10 -13.79
C GLY A 40 -3.08 1.68 -12.37
N MET A 41 -2.09 1.32 -11.53
CA MET A 41 -2.29 1.14 -10.10
C MET A 41 -2.54 2.49 -9.41
N THR A 42 -3.30 2.44 -8.32
CA THR A 42 -3.47 3.60 -7.44
C THR A 42 -2.43 3.57 -6.33
N VAL A 43 -1.80 4.71 -6.04
CA VAL A 43 -0.87 4.86 -4.91
C VAL A 43 -1.40 5.95 -3.99
N ILE A 44 -1.44 5.66 -2.70
CA ILE A 44 -1.65 6.64 -1.62
C ILE A 44 -0.33 6.73 -0.86
N HIS A 45 0.30 7.90 -0.92
CA HIS A 45 1.52 8.18 -0.17
C HIS A 45 1.24 8.33 1.32
N ALA A 46 2.25 8.06 2.16
CA ALA A 46 2.10 8.13 3.61
C ALA A 46 1.69 9.54 4.10
N GLU A 47 2.19 10.57 3.41
CA GLU A 47 1.89 11.98 3.65
C GLU A 47 0.39 12.28 3.45
N GLU A 48 -0.25 11.64 2.48
CA GLU A 48 -1.67 11.83 2.18
C GLU A 48 -2.59 11.20 3.24
N ILE A 49 -2.11 10.18 3.97
CA ILE A 49 -2.89 9.49 5.01
C ILE A 49 -3.19 10.43 6.19
N GLY A 50 -2.32 11.41 6.45
CA GLY A 50 -2.55 12.42 7.49
C GLY A 50 -3.85 13.19 7.28
N ASP A 51 -4.10 13.62 6.05
CA ASP A 51 -5.26 14.42 5.66
C ASP A 51 -6.48 13.55 5.34
N LEU A 52 -6.27 12.44 4.63
CA LEU A 52 -7.34 11.53 4.21
C LEU A 52 -7.93 10.74 5.38
N GLY A 53 -7.09 10.46 6.38
CA GLY A 53 -7.38 9.53 7.48
C GLY A 53 -7.51 8.08 7.01
N ILE A 54 -7.56 7.17 7.98
CA ILE A 54 -7.64 5.72 7.73
C ILE A 54 -8.93 5.37 6.99
N ARG A 55 -10.07 5.90 7.45
CA ARG A 55 -11.37 5.64 6.81
C ARG A 55 -11.44 6.13 5.37
N GLY A 56 -10.84 7.28 5.07
CA GLY A 56 -10.80 7.80 3.70
C GLY A 56 -9.95 6.91 2.79
N ALA A 57 -8.80 6.44 3.28
CA ALA A 57 -7.96 5.50 2.55
C ALA A 57 -8.67 4.15 2.31
N ILE A 58 -9.40 3.63 3.29
CA ILE A 58 -10.22 2.41 3.12
C ILE A 58 -11.35 2.63 2.12
N ALA A 59 -12.05 3.76 2.19
CA ALA A 59 -13.11 4.08 1.22
C ALA A 59 -12.55 4.13 -0.21
N LYS A 60 -11.37 4.75 -0.39
CA LYS A 60 -10.66 4.76 -1.67
C LYS A 60 -10.24 3.36 -2.10
N ALA A 61 -9.71 2.56 -1.18
CA ALA A 61 -9.34 1.18 -1.49
C ALA A 61 -10.54 0.38 -1.99
N ARG A 62 -11.70 0.46 -1.31
CA ARG A 62 -12.95 -0.20 -1.71
C ARG A 62 -13.47 0.28 -3.06
N GLU A 63 -13.34 1.58 -3.37
CA GLU A 63 -13.69 2.12 -4.69
C GLU A 63 -12.85 1.47 -5.80
N ILE A 64 -11.53 1.41 -5.60
CA ILE A 64 -10.59 0.87 -6.59
C ILE A 64 -10.73 -0.65 -6.75
N VAL A 65 -10.79 -1.39 -5.64
CA VAL A 65 -10.93 -2.85 -5.70
C VAL A 65 -12.36 -3.30 -6.06
N GLY A 66 -13.37 -2.46 -5.94
CA GLY A 66 -14.77 -2.83 -6.24
C GLY A 66 -15.24 -4.10 -5.49
N SER A 67 -16.08 -4.91 -6.14
CA SER A 67 -16.75 -6.06 -5.51
C SER A 67 -16.21 -7.44 -5.92
N GLY A 68 -15.14 -7.50 -6.70
CA GLY A 68 -14.53 -8.76 -7.13
C GLY A 68 -13.59 -9.36 -6.06
N PRO A 69 -13.12 -10.60 -6.25
CA PRO A 69 -12.15 -11.22 -5.36
C PRO A 69 -10.93 -10.31 -5.16
N THR A 70 -10.57 -10.08 -3.90
CA THR A 70 -9.52 -9.14 -3.52
C THR A 70 -8.56 -9.81 -2.56
N TYR A 71 -7.26 -9.61 -2.79
CA TYR A 71 -6.20 -10.07 -1.90
C TYR A 71 -5.60 -8.87 -1.17
N VAL A 72 -5.39 -9.01 0.13
CA VAL A 72 -4.72 -8.00 0.96
C VAL A 72 -3.32 -8.50 1.28
N SER A 73 -2.32 -7.73 0.87
CA SER A 73 -0.92 -7.94 1.25
C SER A 73 -0.52 -6.87 2.26
N PHE A 74 0.20 -7.27 3.30
CA PHE A 74 0.72 -6.35 4.31
C PHE A 74 2.24 -6.47 4.39
N ASP A 75 2.92 -5.35 4.10
CA ASP A 75 4.34 -5.21 4.40
C ASP A 75 4.52 -4.51 5.75
N VAL A 76 5.34 -5.11 6.62
CA VAL A 76 5.57 -4.61 7.97
C VAL A 76 6.32 -3.29 7.97
N ASP A 77 7.06 -2.98 6.90
CA ASP A 77 7.75 -1.70 6.73
C ASP A 77 6.81 -0.54 6.39
N SER A 78 5.51 -0.78 6.20
CA SER A 78 4.50 0.28 6.17
C SER A 78 4.32 0.96 7.54
N LEU A 79 4.70 0.28 8.63
CA LEU A 79 4.74 0.86 9.97
C LEU A 79 5.99 1.71 10.17
N ASP A 80 5.90 2.71 11.04
CA ASP A 80 7.07 3.47 11.45
C ASP A 80 8.08 2.55 12.18
N PRO A 81 9.39 2.71 11.98
CA PRO A 81 10.42 1.92 12.68
C PRO A 81 10.32 1.98 14.20
N ALA A 82 9.69 3.01 14.78
CA ALA A 82 9.38 3.05 16.21
C ALA A 82 8.47 1.89 16.67
N PHE A 83 7.67 1.33 15.76
CA PHE A 83 6.74 0.22 16.01
C PHE A 83 7.20 -1.09 15.34
N ALA A 84 7.93 -1.02 14.22
CA ALA A 84 8.43 -2.18 13.49
C ALA A 84 9.92 -2.05 13.11
N PRO A 85 10.85 -2.10 14.09
CA PRO A 85 12.28 -1.93 13.81
C PRO A 85 12.92 -3.12 13.09
N GLY A 86 12.28 -4.30 13.12
CA GLY A 86 12.82 -5.56 12.60
C GLY A 86 12.60 -5.80 11.09
N THR A 87 12.71 -4.77 10.26
CA THR A 87 12.58 -4.87 8.79
C THR A 87 13.90 -4.58 8.08
N GLY A 88 14.08 -5.14 6.87
CA GLY A 88 15.28 -4.95 6.06
C GLY A 88 15.40 -3.57 5.40
N THR A 89 14.30 -2.84 5.29
CA THR A 89 14.20 -1.53 4.61
C THR A 89 13.35 -0.54 5.41
N PRO A 90 13.81 -0.09 6.60
CA PRO A 90 13.04 0.82 7.43
C PRO A 90 13.00 2.23 6.82
N GLU A 91 11.80 2.79 6.72
CA GLU A 91 11.56 4.18 6.30
C GLU A 91 10.83 4.94 7.41
N VAL A 92 11.28 6.14 7.78
CA VAL A 92 10.61 6.92 8.85
C VAL A 92 9.29 7.55 8.37
N GLY A 93 8.43 7.97 9.31
CA GLY A 93 7.15 8.62 8.99
C GLY A 93 6.06 7.63 8.59
N GLY A 94 6.16 6.38 9.05
CA GLY A 94 5.21 5.32 8.75
C GLY A 94 3.94 5.34 9.62
N LEU A 95 3.09 4.33 9.45
CA LEU A 95 1.89 4.19 10.27
C LEU A 95 2.22 3.80 11.71
N THR A 96 1.38 4.25 12.64
CA THR A 96 1.39 3.72 14.01
C THR A 96 0.67 2.37 14.05
N SER A 97 1.01 1.52 15.02
CA SER A 97 0.31 0.22 15.21
C SER A 97 -1.20 0.40 15.38
N ALA A 98 -1.64 1.47 16.03
CA ALA A 98 -3.06 1.76 16.24
C ALA A 98 -3.80 2.05 14.92
N ARG A 99 -3.21 2.89 14.05
CA ARG A 99 -3.75 3.18 12.71
C ARG A 99 -3.79 1.93 11.83
N HIS A 100 -2.81 1.06 11.97
CA HIS A 100 -2.80 -0.21 11.25
C HIS A 100 -3.91 -1.16 11.73
N LEU A 101 -4.15 -1.26 13.04
CA LEU A 101 -5.29 -2.04 13.56
C LEU A 101 -6.64 -1.50 13.07
N GLU A 102 -6.78 -0.18 12.99
CA GLU A 102 -7.97 0.45 12.39
C GLU A 102 -8.15 0.03 10.91
N PHE A 103 -7.06 0.02 10.13
CA PHE A 103 -7.07 -0.54 8.77
C PHE A 103 -7.57 -1.98 8.74
N CYS A 104 -6.97 -2.86 9.52
CA CYS A 104 -7.32 -4.29 9.52
C CYS A 104 -8.75 -4.56 10.01
N ALA A 105 -9.26 -3.78 10.96
CA ALA A 105 -10.61 -3.92 11.46
C ALA A 105 -11.67 -3.53 10.42
N ASP A 106 -11.44 -2.44 9.68
CA ASP A 106 -12.44 -1.83 8.81
C ASP A 106 -12.31 -2.27 7.33
N LEU A 107 -11.15 -2.78 6.90
CA LEU A 107 -10.87 -3.19 5.52
C LEU A 107 -11.54 -4.51 5.13
N GLN A 108 -12.52 -5.05 5.86
CA GLN A 108 -13.20 -6.32 5.50
C GLN A 108 -13.67 -6.34 4.02
N VAL A 109 -12.85 -6.94 3.14
CA VAL A 109 -13.00 -7.08 1.68
C VAL A 109 -13.20 -8.54 1.32
#